data_AF-A0A6P0VVM4-F1
#
_entry.id   AF-A0A6P0VVM4-F1
#
_cell.length_a   1.000
_cell.length_b   1.000
_cell.length_c   1.000
_cell.angle_alpha   90.00
_cell.angle_beta   90.00
_cell.angle_gamma   90.00
#
_symmetry.space_group_name_H-M   'P 1'
#
loop_
_entity.id
_entity.type
_entity.pdbx_description
1 polymer ?
#
loop_
_entity_poly.entity_id
_entity_poly.type
_entity_poly.pdbx_seq_one_letter_code
_entity_poly.pdbx_strand_id
1 'polypeptide(L)'
;MADVSGTWLGTYWQHGLPNRFEVTLIQGGNTLSGNILDDNHLGEASLTGEVIGRRISFTKRYLSGSRHTVSYTGTVSEDESFMQGQWVVKDFDSGSWEAHRSGDDLMAELKNRMADRVPMSIGGR
;
A
#
# COMPACT_ATOMS: atom_id res chain seq x y z
N MET A 1 1.15 -18.48 8.36
CA MET A 1 0.48 -17.64 7.33
C MET A 1 0.96 -16.23 7.60
N ALA A 2 1.28 -15.45 6.58
CA ALA A 2 1.59 -14.04 6.79
C ALA A 2 0.32 -13.30 7.25
N ASP A 3 0.45 -12.38 8.21
CA ASP A 3 -0.60 -11.40 8.53
C ASP A 3 -0.36 -10.12 7.73
N VAL A 4 -1.33 -9.78 6.87
CA VAL A 4 -1.28 -8.55 6.05
C VAL A 4 -2.25 -7.47 6.54
N SER A 5 -2.96 -7.70 7.64
CA SER A 5 -3.96 -6.77 8.16
C SER A 5 -3.33 -5.43 8.56
N GLY A 6 -4.02 -4.33 8.27
CA GLY A 6 -3.58 -2.98 8.61
C GLY A 6 -3.36 -2.09 7.39
N THR A 7 -2.71 -0.95 7.61
CA THR A 7 -2.47 0.07 6.59
C THR A 7 -1.12 -0.11 5.94
N TRP A 8 -1.07 0.09 4.63
CA TRP A 8 0.14 0.04 3.83
C TRP A 8 0.20 1.22 2.86
N LEU A 9 1.41 1.72 2.64
CA LEU A 9 1.71 2.73 1.64
C LEU A 9 2.40 2.06 0.46
N GLY A 10 1.81 2.17 -0.72
CA GLY A 10 2.28 1.49 -1.91
C GLY A 10 2.60 2.41 -3.06
N THR A 11 3.37 1.86 -3.99
CA THR A 11 3.65 2.44 -5.30
C THR A 11 3.43 1.39 -6.37
N TYR A 12 2.75 1.74 -7.44
CA TYR A 12 2.73 0.95 -8.67
C TYR A 12 3.35 1.76 -9.81
N TRP A 13 4.03 1.07 -10.72
CA TRP A 13 4.63 1.70 -11.89
C TRP A 13 3.79 1.42 -13.11
N GLN A 14 3.41 2.49 -13.81
CA GLN A 14 2.69 2.43 -15.07
C GLN A 14 3.53 3.15 -16.12
N HIS A 15 3.96 2.44 -17.17
CA HIS A 15 4.89 2.97 -18.17
C HIS A 15 6.17 3.59 -17.53
N GLY A 16 6.65 3.01 -16.43
CA GLY A 16 7.80 3.50 -15.68
C GLY A 16 7.53 4.70 -14.76
N LEU A 17 6.32 5.25 -14.74
CA LEU A 17 5.94 6.36 -13.86
C LEU A 17 5.36 5.82 -12.54
N PRO A 18 5.89 6.27 -11.38
CA PRO A 18 5.39 5.84 -10.08
C PRO A 18 4.05 6.51 -9.75
N ASN A 19 3.10 5.72 -9.29
CA ASN A 19 1.80 6.15 -8.78
C ASN A 19 1.63 5.63 -7.36
N ARG A 20 1.37 6.55 -6.41
CA ARG A 20 1.23 6.24 -4.99
C ARG A 20 -0.21 5.88 -4.64
N PHE A 21 -0.34 5.03 -3.63
CA PHE A 21 -1.62 4.68 -3.05
C PHE A 21 -1.48 4.30 -1.56
N GLU A 22 -2.57 4.47 -0.83
CA GLU A 22 -2.75 3.90 0.50
C GLU A 22 -3.71 2.72 0.41
N VAL A 23 -3.46 1.65 1.16
CA VAL A 23 -4.37 0.51 1.27
C VAL A 23 -4.58 0.11 2.73
N THR A 24 -5.83 -0.11 3.09
CA THR A 24 -6.19 -0.75 4.36
C THR A 24 -6.69 -2.16 4.09
N LEU A 25 -6.04 -3.16 4.68
CA LEU A 25 -6.31 -4.57 4.53
C LEU A 25 -6.94 -5.17 5.77
N ILE A 26 -7.98 -5.98 5.56
CA ILE A 26 -8.65 -6.79 6.59
C ILE A 26 -8.59 -8.24 6.14
N GLN A 27 -7.85 -9.06 6.90
CA GLN A 27 -7.69 -10.49 6.63
C GLN A 27 -8.60 -11.32 7.52
N GLY A 28 -9.36 -12.23 6.90
CA GLY A 28 -10.18 -13.24 7.58
C GLY A 28 -9.74 -14.63 7.14
N GLY A 29 -8.88 -15.29 7.91
CA GLY A 29 -8.25 -16.54 7.50
C GLY A 29 -7.41 -16.35 6.23
N ASN A 30 -7.79 -16.98 5.12
CA ASN A 30 -7.15 -16.80 3.82
C ASN A 30 -7.78 -15.66 3.01
N THR A 31 -8.95 -15.16 3.40
CA THR A 31 -9.66 -14.14 2.62
C THR A 31 -9.15 -12.75 2.96
N LEU A 32 -9.14 -11.87 1.96
CA LEU A 32 -8.70 -10.49 2.07
C LEU A 32 -9.80 -9.55 1.56
N SER A 33 -10.05 -8.48 2.29
CA SER A 33 -10.88 -7.37 1.87
C SER A 33 -10.23 -6.05 2.26
N GLY A 34 -10.61 -4.95 1.62
CA GLY A 34 -9.99 -3.66 1.95
C GLY A 34 -10.41 -2.52 1.05
N ASN A 35 -9.83 -1.36 1.32
CA ASN A 35 -10.00 -0.14 0.53
C ASN A 35 -8.65 0.40 0.11
N ILE A 36 -8.59 0.99 -1.07
CA ILE A 36 -7.43 1.66 -1.65
C ILE A 36 -7.80 3.09 -1.98
N LEU A 37 -6.89 4.02 -1.73
CA LEU A 37 -6.95 5.39 -2.21
C LEU A 37 -5.72 5.65 -3.09
N ASP A 38 -5.93 5.87 -4.39
CA ASP A 38 -4.87 6.34 -5.27
C ASP A 38 -4.71 7.86 -5.16
N ASP A 39 -3.47 8.35 -5.17
CA ASP A 39 -3.14 9.79 -5.14
C ASP A 39 -3.41 10.51 -6.48
N ASN A 40 -4.13 9.87 -7.40
CA ASN A 40 -4.45 10.38 -8.72
C ASN A 40 -5.97 10.45 -8.96
N HIS A 41 -6.36 10.81 -10.18
CA HIS A 41 -7.76 10.99 -10.57
C HIS A 41 -8.64 9.73 -10.45
N LEU A 42 -8.06 8.53 -10.25
CA LEU A 42 -8.80 7.29 -10.10
C LEU A 42 -9.41 7.15 -8.69
N GLY A 43 -8.75 7.73 -7.69
CA GLY A 43 -9.27 7.88 -6.32
C GLY A 43 -9.58 6.56 -5.61
N GLU A 44 -10.76 6.51 -4.97
CA GLU A 44 -11.18 5.41 -4.09
C GLU A 44 -11.54 4.12 -4.84
N ALA A 45 -11.07 3.01 -4.28
CA ALA A 45 -11.35 1.67 -4.74
C ALA A 45 -11.55 0.70 -3.57
N SER A 46 -12.28 -0.38 -3.84
CA SER A 46 -12.36 -1.55 -2.96
C SER A 46 -11.47 -2.67 -3.49
N LEU A 47 -11.06 -3.59 -2.61
CA LEU A 47 -10.39 -4.82 -3.00
C LEU A 47 -10.99 -6.04 -2.33
N THR A 48 -10.89 -7.17 -3.03
CA THR A 48 -11.16 -8.51 -2.51
C THR A 48 -10.13 -9.49 -3.03
N GLY A 49 -9.67 -10.43 -2.21
CA GLY A 49 -8.61 -11.35 -2.58
C GLY A 49 -8.33 -12.41 -1.54
N GLU A 50 -7.10 -12.91 -1.56
CA GLU A 50 -6.62 -13.93 -0.66
C GLU A 50 -5.13 -13.80 -0.32
N VAL A 51 -4.77 -14.42 0.81
CA VAL A 51 -3.39 -14.68 1.23
C VAL A 51 -3.25 -16.16 1.52
N ILE A 52 -2.27 -16.80 0.88
CA ILE A 52 -1.92 -18.21 1.08
C ILE A 52 -0.42 -18.30 1.35
N GLY A 53 -0.04 -18.66 2.58
CA GLY A 53 1.35 -18.64 3.02
C GLY A 53 1.88 -17.21 3.04
N ARG A 54 2.74 -16.87 2.08
CA ARG A 54 3.27 -15.51 1.85
C ARG A 54 2.83 -14.93 0.50
N ARG A 55 2.02 -15.66 -0.27
CA ARG A 55 1.54 -15.20 -1.57
C ARG A 55 0.24 -14.42 -1.36
N ILE A 56 0.17 -13.23 -1.95
CA ILE A 56 -1.00 -12.37 -1.92
C ILE A 56 -1.55 -12.20 -3.35
N SER A 57 -2.87 -12.23 -3.49
CA SER A 57 -3.57 -11.91 -4.73
C SER A 57 -4.86 -11.18 -4.41
N PHE A 58 -5.17 -10.11 -5.14
CA PHE A 58 -6.44 -9.40 -4.97
C PHE A 58 -6.87 -8.70 -6.25
N THR A 59 -8.16 -8.41 -6.34
CA THR A 59 -8.74 -7.61 -7.42
C THR A 59 -9.19 -6.27 -6.85
N LYS A 60 -8.70 -5.18 -7.45
CA LYS A 60 -9.08 -3.80 -7.17
C LYS A 60 -10.22 -3.37 -8.09
N ARG A 61 -11.21 -2.66 -7.52
CA ARG A 61 -12.34 -2.08 -8.24
C ARG A 61 -12.62 -0.66 -7.77
N TYR A 62 -12.49 0.29 -8.70
CA TYR A 62 -12.78 1.70 -8.45
C TYR A 62 -14.27 1.97 -8.20
N LEU A 63 -14.56 2.93 -7.33
CA LEU A 63 -15.93 3.32 -7.00
C LEU A 63 -16.49 4.34 -8.01
N SER A 64 -15.64 5.22 -8.55
CA SER A 64 -16.06 6.30 -9.45
C SER A 64 -15.11 6.52 -10.65
N GLY A 65 -13.80 6.26 -10.51
CA GLY A 65 -12.80 6.62 -11.52
C GLY A 65 -12.71 5.73 -12.76
N SER A 66 -12.95 4.42 -12.64
CA SER A 66 -12.81 3.47 -13.75
C SER A 66 -13.76 2.28 -13.61
N ARG A 67 -14.19 1.70 -14.73
CA ARG A 67 -14.96 0.45 -14.76
C ARG A 67 -14.08 -0.79 -14.85
N HIS A 68 -12.78 -0.61 -15.04
CA HIS A 68 -11.84 -1.73 -15.17
C HIS A 68 -11.39 -2.21 -13.80
N THR A 69 -11.40 -3.53 -13.63
CA THR A 69 -10.80 -4.20 -12.48
C THR A 69 -9.31 -4.38 -12.74
N VAL A 70 -8.51 -4.20 -11.69
CA VAL A 70 -7.05 -4.39 -11.74
C VAL A 70 -6.69 -5.57 -10.85
N SER A 71 -6.00 -6.56 -11.40
CA SER A 71 -5.57 -7.75 -10.68
C SER A 71 -4.15 -7.55 -10.16
N TYR A 72 -3.94 -7.76 -8.87
CA TYR A 72 -2.64 -7.70 -8.21
C TYR A 72 -2.23 -9.09 -7.75
N THR A 73 -0.96 -9.42 -7.93
CA THR A 73 -0.33 -10.61 -7.35
C THR A 73 1.01 -10.21 -6.75
N GLY A 74 1.45 -10.89 -5.70
CA GLY A 74 2.73 -10.61 -5.07
C GLY A 74 3.10 -11.54 -3.94
N THR A 75 4.14 -11.15 -3.21
CA THR A 75 4.66 -11.84 -2.04
C THR A 75 4.89 -10.88 -0.88
N VAL A 76 4.63 -11.35 0.33
CA VAL A 76 4.92 -10.67 1.59
C VAL A 76 6.32 -11.08 2.08
N SER A 77 7.08 -10.12 2.61
CA SER A 77 8.37 -10.36 3.26
C SER A 77 8.23 -11.21 4.53
N GLU A 78 9.34 -11.76 5.03
CA GLU A 78 9.34 -12.63 6.22
C GLU A 78 9.00 -11.89 7.51
N ASP A 79 9.36 -10.62 7.58
CA ASP A 79 9.07 -9.71 8.69
C ASP A 79 7.72 -8.99 8.53
N GLU A 80 6.95 -9.31 7.49
CA GLU A 80 5.61 -8.77 7.24
C GLU A 80 5.55 -7.23 7.16
N SER A 81 6.68 -6.61 6.80
CA SER A 81 6.83 -5.16 6.67
C SER A 81 6.75 -4.66 5.22
N PHE A 82 6.91 -5.57 4.25
CA PHE A 82 7.00 -5.26 2.83
C PHE A 82 6.23 -6.25 1.97
N MET A 83 5.65 -5.74 0.88
CA MET A 83 5.02 -6.52 -0.18
C MET A 83 5.50 -6.03 -1.53
N GLN A 84 5.61 -6.95 -2.50
CA GLN A 84 5.90 -6.60 -3.89
C GLN A 84 5.30 -7.60 -4.85
N GLY A 85 5.10 -7.17 -6.10
CA GLY A 85 4.66 -8.07 -7.15
C GLY A 85 4.30 -7.36 -8.45
N GLN A 86 3.28 -7.89 -9.13
CA GLN A 86 2.81 -7.40 -10.43
C GLN A 86 1.32 -7.10 -10.40
N TRP A 87 0.93 -6.07 -11.13
CA TRP A 87 -0.46 -5.72 -11.40
C TRP A 87 -0.75 -5.83 -12.89
N VAL A 88 -2.00 -6.12 -13.24
CA VAL A 88 -2.48 -6.26 -14.61
C VAL A 88 -3.89 -5.69 -14.71
N VAL A 89 -4.15 -4.88 -15.74
CA VAL A 89 -5.49 -4.41 -16.09
C VAL A 89 -5.90 -4.98 -17.45
N LYS A 90 -6.66 -6.08 -17.42
CA LYS A 90 -7.00 -6.87 -18.62
C LYS A 90 -5.74 -7.18 -19.45
N ASP A 91 -5.82 -7.05 -20.78
CA ASP A 91 -4.71 -7.29 -21.70
C ASP A 91 -4.04 -5.99 -22.17
N PHE A 92 -4.34 -4.85 -21.53
CA PHE A 92 -3.95 -3.53 -22.02
C PHE A 92 -2.73 -2.94 -21.31
N ASP A 93 -2.56 -3.23 -20.02
CA ASP A 93 -1.45 -2.66 -19.25
C ASP A 93 -1.11 -3.54 -18.04
N SER A 94 0.14 -3.42 -17.59
CA SER A 94 0.70 -4.17 -16.47
C SER A 94 1.94 -3.48 -15.93
N GLY A 95 2.30 -3.79 -14.69
CA GLY A 95 3.54 -3.29 -14.13
C GLY A 95 3.86 -3.86 -12.77
N SER A 96 4.98 -3.39 -12.20
CA SER A 96 5.36 -3.71 -10.84
C SER A 96 4.58 -2.89 -9.82
N TRP A 97 4.48 -3.42 -8.61
CA TRP A 97 4.05 -2.67 -7.43
C TRP A 97 4.80 -3.13 -6.20
N GLU A 98 4.85 -2.25 -5.21
CA GLU A 98 5.34 -2.53 -3.88
C GLU A 98 4.51 -1.81 -2.83
N ALA A 99 4.55 -2.28 -1.58
CA ALA A 99 3.92 -1.63 -0.44
C ALA A 99 4.66 -1.88 0.86
N HIS A 100 4.73 -0.86 1.71
CA HIS A 100 5.33 -0.89 3.04
C HIS A 100 4.27 -0.68 4.11
N ARG A 101 4.38 -1.42 5.21
CA ARG A 101 3.44 -1.35 6.33
C ARG A 101 3.54 0.04 6.98
N SER A 102 2.40 0.73 7.11
CA SER A 102 2.29 2.10 7.64
C SER A 102 2.17 2.15 9.18
N GLY A 103 2.47 1.04 9.86
CA GLY A 103 2.25 0.85 11.30
C GLY A 103 3.31 1.46 12.22
N ASP A 104 4.51 1.74 11.72
CA ASP A 104 5.63 2.22 12.56
C ASP A 104 6.09 3.65 12.22
N ASP A 105 5.63 4.22 11.10
CA ASP A 105 6.20 5.46 10.59
C ASP A 105 5.48 6.70 11.11
N LEU A 106 4.20 6.66 11.48
CA LEU A 106 3.52 7.87 11.97
C LEU A 106 4.10 8.40 13.28
N MET A 107 4.48 7.51 14.21
CA MET A 107 5.13 7.88 15.46
C MET A 107 6.62 8.18 15.26
N ALA A 108 7.29 7.49 14.34
CA ALA A 108 8.69 7.76 14.00
C ALA A 108 8.84 9.10 13.24
N GLU A 109 7.98 9.36 12.26
CA GLU A 109 7.84 10.60 11.52
C GLU A 109 7.39 11.74 12.43
N LEU A 110 6.42 11.54 13.33
CA LEU A 110 6.07 12.52 14.36
C LEU A 110 7.28 12.86 15.22
N LYS A 111 8.04 11.85 15.68
CA LYS A 111 9.24 12.04 16.50
C LYS A 111 10.34 12.77 15.74
N ASN A 112 10.56 12.45 14.47
CA ASN A 112 11.50 13.17 13.60
C ASN A 112 11.07 14.62 13.36
N ARG A 113 9.79 14.86 13.07
CA ARG A 113 9.24 16.21 12.91
C ARG A 113 9.24 17.03 14.21
N MET A 114 9.09 16.37 15.36
CA MET A 114 9.25 17.00 16.67
C MET A 114 10.73 17.32 16.95
N ALA A 115 11.66 16.45 16.56
CA ALA A 115 13.10 16.68 16.69
C ALA A 115 13.60 17.85 15.82
N ASP A 116 13.13 17.94 14.57
CA ASP A 116 13.44 19.06 13.66
C ASP A 116 12.88 20.41 14.13
N ARG A 117 11.85 20.40 15.00
CA ARG A 117 11.22 21.61 15.54
C ARG A 117 11.83 22.13 16.84
N VAL A 118 12.92 21.55 17.34
CA VAL A 118 13.66 22.13 18.46
C VAL A 118 14.88 22.89 17.92
N PRO A 119 14.79 24.21 17.65
CA PRO A 119 16.01 24.99 17.67
C PRO A 119 16.57 24.89 19.08
N MET A 120 17.80 24.38 19.19
CA MET A 120 18.63 24.61 20.37
C MET A 120 18.66 26.12 20.60
N SER A 121 17.95 26.59 21.64
CA SER A 121 18.20 27.91 22.19
C SER A 121 19.54 27.82 22.92
N ILE A 122 20.63 28.01 22.18
CA ILE A 122 21.94 28.29 22.77
C ILE A 122 21.97 29.78 23.09
N GLY A 123 21.90 30.10 24.39
CA GLY A 123 22.89 30.96 25.02
C GLY A 123 22.57 32.45 25.22
N GLY A 124 22.87 32.91 26.45
CA GLY A 124 23.20 34.29 26.82
C GLY A 124 22.03 35.02 27.51
N ARG A 125 22.14 35.48 28.74
CA ARG A 125 23.29 35.99 29.49
C ARG A 125 23.01 35.91 30.99
#